data_AF-A0A528N6L5-F1
#
_entry.id   AF-A0A528N6L5-F1
#
_cell.length_a   1.000
_cell.length_b   1.000
_cell.length_c   1.000
_cell.angle_alpha   90.00
_cell.angle_beta   90.00
_cell.angle_gamma   90.00
#
_symmetry.space_group_name_H-M   'P 1'
#
loop_
_entity.id
_entity.type
_entity.pdbx_description
1 polymer ?
#
loop_
_entity_poly.entity_id
_entity_poly.type
_entity_poly.pdbx_seq_one_letter_code
_entity_poly.pdbx_strand_id
1 'polypeptide(L)'
;YLMAPAEMPEHLTWFKWESYATWLSGFAMLCVVYYAGADLFLIDPNVLAMSVPTGILLSLATIGVGWVVYDLLCRSPLGRSDTGLMLVLYGVLVIIAWGLTHLFTGRAAFLHLGAITATIMSANVFMVIIPN
;
A
#
# COMPACT_ATOMS: atom_id res chain seq x y z
N TYR A 1 -22.86 -5.65 4.47
CA TYR A 1 -22.49 -4.26 4.78
C TYR A 1 -22.87 -3.99 6.21
N LEU A 2 -21.91 -4.09 7.13
CA LEU A 2 -22.05 -3.53 8.47
C LEU A 2 -21.79 -2.02 8.29
N MET A 3 -22.83 -1.21 8.45
CA MET A 3 -22.70 0.25 8.51
C MET A 3 -21.78 0.58 9.68
N ALA A 4 -20.80 1.48 9.47
CA ALA A 4 -19.97 2.00 10.55
C ALA A 4 -20.88 2.48 11.70
N PRO A 5 -20.57 2.15 12.97
CA PRO A 5 -21.41 2.51 14.09
C PRO A 5 -21.52 4.03 14.21
N ALA A 6 -22.67 4.55 14.64
CA ALA A 6 -22.95 5.99 14.70
C ALA A 6 -21.92 6.77 15.54
N GLU A 7 -21.31 6.13 16.53
CA GLU A 7 -20.17 6.65 17.27
C GLU A 7 -19.09 5.57 17.41
N MET A 8 -17.83 6.01 17.43
CA MET A 8 -16.68 5.14 17.58
C MET A 8 -16.47 4.84 19.08
N PRO A 9 -16.50 3.57 19.52
CA PRO A 9 -16.20 3.20 20.90
C PRO A 9 -14.85 3.75 21.38
N GLU A 10 -14.74 4.15 22.65
CA GLU A 10 -13.52 4.75 23.22
C GLU A 10 -12.24 3.94 22.93
N HIS A 11 -12.31 2.60 23.03
CA HIS A 11 -11.16 1.74 22.75
C HIS A 11 -10.70 1.79 21.28
N LEU A 12 -11.61 1.96 20.31
CA LEU A 12 -11.26 2.06 18.89
C LEU A 12 -10.70 3.45 18.53
N THR A 13 -11.02 4.49 19.31
CA THR A 13 -10.47 5.83 19.08
C THR A 13 -8.96 5.89 19.29
N TRP A 14 -8.42 5.07 20.20
CA TRP A 14 -6.98 4.96 20.41
C TRP A 14 -6.31 4.16 19.30
N PHE A 15 -6.87 3.00 18.92
CA PHE A 15 -6.31 2.15 17.86
C PHE A 15 -6.23 2.85 16.50
N LYS A 16 -7.13 3.80 16.19
CA LYS A 16 -7.03 4.59 14.95
C LYS A 16 -5.73 5.39 14.91
N TRP A 17 -5.35 5.99 16.04
CA TRP A 17 -4.16 6.84 16.13
C TRP A 17 -2.89 6.02 16.05
N GLU A 18 -2.88 4.82 16.65
CA GLU A 18 -1.77 3.88 16.51
C GLU A 18 -1.58 3.44 15.05
N SER A 19 -2.67 3.14 14.34
CA SER A 19 -2.60 2.80 12.91
C SER A 19 -2.04 3.96 12.08
N TYR A 20 -2.53 5.19 12.29
CA TYR A 20 -2.08 6.36 11.54
C TYR A 20 -0.64 6.76 11.87
N ALA A 21 -0.24 6.71 13.14
CA ALA A 21 1.13 6.99 13.55
C ALA A 21 2.11 5.95 12.97
N THR A 22 1.72 4.67 12.96
CA THR A 22 2.53 3.59 12.36
C THR A 22 2.70 3.78 10.87
N TRP A 23 1.61 4.08 10.15
CA TRP A 23 1.69 4.34 8.71
C TRP A 23 2.51 5.59 8.39
N LEU A 24 2.29 6.69 9.13
CA LEU A 24 3.00 7.94 8.92
C LEU A 24 4.50 7.80 9.19
N SER A 25 4.89 7.11 10.26
CA SER A 25 6.30 6.85 10.57
C SER A 25 6.96 5.94 9.54
N GLY A 26 6.26 4.88 9.09
CA GLY A 26 6.73 4.02 8.00
C GLY A 26 6.88 4.78 6.67
N PHE A 27 5.91 5.64 6.34
CA PHE A 27 5.96 6.48 5.15
C PHE A 27 7.08 7.54 5.23
N ALA A 28 7.30 8.13 6.40
CA ALA A 28 8.44 9.02 6.63
C ALA A 28 9.77 8.30 6.39
N MET A 29 9.90 7.06 6.87
CA MET A 29 11.09 6.23 6.61
C MET A 29 11.26 5.90 5.12
N LEU A 30 10.18 5.62 4.40
CA LEU A 30 10.20 5.47 2.93
C LEU A 30 10.77 6.73 2.26
N CYS A 31 10.27 7.91 2.63
CA CYS A 31 10.74 9.18 2.08
C CYS A 31 12.22 9.42 2.38
N VAL A 32 12.66 9.20 3.61
CA VAL A 32 14.05 9.45 4.02
C VAL A 32 15.01 8.46 3.35
N VAL A 33 14.70 7.17 3.32
CA VAL A 33 15.65 6.16 2.85
C VAL A 33 15.60 6.00 1.32
N TYR A 34 14.40 5.96 0.73
CA TYR A 34 14.22 5.61 -0.68
C TYR A 34 13.96 6.81 -1.59
N TYR A 35 13.51 7.97 -1.08
CA TYR A 35 13.34 9.16 -1.92
C TYR A 35 14.52 10.11 -1.82
N ALA A 36 15.07 10.36 -0.63
CA ALA A 36 16.27 11.18 -0.50
C ALA A 36 17.52 10.48 -1.10
N GLY A 37 17.55 9.14 -1.09
CA GLY A 37 18.60 8.31 -1.69
C GLY A 37 18.14 7.54 -2.93
N ALA A 38 17.21 8.08 -3.72
CA ALA A 38 16.54 7.36 -4.81
C ALA A 38 17.50 6.76 -5.85
N ASP A 39 18.58 7.46 -6.21
CA ASP A 39 19.58 6.97 -7.17
C ASP A 39 20.29 5.68 -6.72
N LEU A 40 20.34 5.43 -5.41
CA LEU A 40 21.01 4.27 -4.84
C LEU A 40 20.02 3.18 -4.44
N PHE A 41 18.93 3.55 -3.76
CA PHE A 41 18.04 2.59 -3.12
C PHE A 41 16.80 2.25 -3.96
N LEU A 42 16.30 3.18 -4.76
CA LEU A 42 15.06 3.01 -5.52
C LEU A 42 15.34 2.58 -6.96
N ILE A 43 16.17 3.33 -7.68
CA ILE A 43 16.41 3.15 -9.11
C ILE A 43 17.63 2.25 -9.32
N ASP A 44 17.51 1.28 -10.23
CA ASP A 44 18.63 0.49 -10.73
C ASP A 44 18.79 0.77 -12.24
N PRO A 45 19.85 1.48 -12.66
CA PRO A 45 20.11 1.76 -14.07
C PRO A 45 20.28 0.50 -14.94
N ASN A 46 20.64 -0.64 -14.36
CA ASN A 46 20.79 -1.91 -15.09
C ASN A 46 19.45 -2.59 -15.36
N VAL A 47 18.43 -2.29 -14.56
CA VAL A 47 17.06 -2.78 -14.76
C VAL A 47 16.32 -1.84 -15.69
N LEU A 48 16.22 -0.56 -15.29
CA LEU A 48 15.57 0.48 -16.08
C LEU A 48 16.13 1.85 -15.71
N ALA A 49 16.90 2.42 -16.63
CA ALA A 49 17.39 3.79 -16.48
C ALA A 49 16.21 4.79 -16.57
N MET A 50 15.95 5.49 -15.47
CA MET A 50 14.93 6.53 -15.40
C MET A 50 15.41 7.69 -14.52
N SER A 51 14.76 8.85 -14.66
CA SER A 51 15.05 10.00 -13.79
C SER A 51 14.49 9.79 -12.38
N VAL A 52 15.14 10.38 -11.37
CA VAL A 52 14.70 10.33 -9.96
C VAL A 52 13.23 10.74 -9.78
N PRO A 53 12.77 11.89 -10.34
CA PRO A 53 11.36 12.28 -10.19
C PRO A 53 10.40 11.24 -10.76
N THR A 54 10.74 10.62 -11.90
CA THR A 54 9.93 9.56 -12.51
C THR A 54 9.84 8.33 -11.60
N GLY A 55 10.97 7.91 -11.01
CA GLY A 55 11.00 6.77 -10.09
C GLY A 55 10.16 7.00 -8.84
N ILE A 56 10.25 8.19 -8.23
CA ILE A 56 9.45 8.56 -7.05
C ILE A 56 7.95 8.60 -7.41
N LEU A 57 7.59 9.17 -8.56
CA LEU A 57 6.20 9.21 -9.01
C LEU A 57 5.64 7.80 -9.25
N LEU A 58 6.42 6.91 -9.88
CA LEU A 58 6.02 5.51 -10.08
C LEU A 58 5.88 4.77 -8.75
N SER A 59 6.74 5.04 -7.77
CA SER A 59 6.65 4.49 -6.42
C SER A 59 5.32 4.87 -5.75
N LEU A 60 5.01 6.17 -5.72
CA LEU A 60 3.76 6.68 -5.16
C LEU A 60 2.54 6.16 -5.92
N ALA A 61 2.61 6.13 -7.25
CA ALA A 61 1.54 5.60 -8.10
C ALA A 61 1.28 4.12 -7.81
N THR A 62 2.33 3.32 -7.60
CA THR A 62 2.19 1.90 -7.26
C THR A 62 1.46 1.71 -5.94
N ILE A 63 1.79 2.49 -4.91
CA ILE A 63 1.13 2.42 -3.60
C ILE A 63 -0.36 2.79 -3.74
N GLY A 64 -0.66 3.89 -4.43
CA GLY A 64 -2.03 4.35 -4.66
C GLY A 64 -2.86 3.37 -5.50
N VAL A 65 -2.31 2.88 -6.61
CA VAL A 65 -2.97 1.90 -7.48
C VAL A 65 -3.22 0.59 -6.74
N GLY A 66 -2.26 0.12 -5.94
CA GLY A 66 -2.43 -1.08 -5.12
C GLY A 66 -3.64 -0.99 -4.19
N TRP A 67 -3.83 0.17 -3.54
CA TRP A 67 -5.03 0.41 -2.73
C TRP A 67 -6.31 0.45 -3.55
N VAL A 68 -6.33 1.15 -4.70
CA VAL A 68 -7.51 1.23 -5.57
C VAL A 68 -7.92 -0.16 -6.08
N VAL A 69 -6.97 -0.97 -6.53
CA VAL A 69 -7.23 -2.34 -6.99
C VAL A 69 -7.84 -3.18 -5.87
N TYR A 70 -7.32 -3.05 -4.64
CA TYR A 70 -7.87 -3.72 -3.48
C TYR A 70 -9.32 -3.29 -3.19
N ASP A 71 -9.60 -1.98 -3.13
CA ASP A 71 -10.95 -1.46 -2.84
C ASP A 71 -11.96 -1.94 -3.88
N LEU A 72 -11.59 -1.92 -5.16
CA LEU A 72 -12.44 -2.42 -6.25
C LEU A 72 -12.70 -3.93 -6.15
N LEU A 73 -11.67 -4.72 -5.82
CA LEU A 73 -11.82 -6.17 -5.63
C LEU A 73 -12.75 -6.49 -4.45
N CYS A 74 -12.63 -5.79 -3.33
CA CYS A 74 -13.48 -5.94 -2.17
C CYS A 74 -14.95 -5.57 -2.44
N ARG A 75 -15.19 -4.56 -3.30
CA ARG A 75 -16.56 -4.19 -3.73
C ARG A 75 -17.14 -5.11 -4.79
N SER A 76 -16.32 -5.89 -5.47
CA SER A 76 -16.74 -6.83 -6.51
C SER A 76 -17.42 -8.09 -5.94
N PRO A 77 -18.06 -8.92 -6.77
CA PRO A 77 -18.65 -10.20 -6.34
C PRO A 77 -17.66 -11.15 -5.65
N LEU A 78 -16.34 -11.01 -5.91
CA LEU A 78 -15.30 -11.78 -5.24
C LEU A 78 -15.22 -11.48 -3.74
N GLY A 79 -15.59 -10.27 -3.30
CA GLY A 79 -15.65 -9.91 -1.89
C GLY A 79 -16.66 -10.71 -1.07
N ARG A 80 -17.49 -11.56 -1.70
CA ARG A 80 -18.42 -12.48 -1.03
C ARG A 80 -17.78 -13.80 -0.62
N SER A 81 -16.57 -14.09 -1.10
CA SER A 81 -15.81 -15.32 -0.77
C SER A 81 -14.42 -14.95 -0.26
N ASP A 82 -14.20 -15.13 1.03
CA ASP A 82 -12.92 -14.78 1.67
C ASP A 82 -11.73 -15.54 1.05
N THR A 83 -11.88 -16.84 0.79
CA THR A 83 -10.83 -17.66 0.17
C THR A 83 -10.56 -17.23 -1.27
N GLY A 84 -11.60 -16.97 -2.05
CA GLY A 84 -11.45 -16.51 -3.43
C GLY A 84 -10.75 -15.16 -3.51
N LEU A 85 -11.16 -14.22 -2.66
CA LEU A 85 -10.53 -12.89 -2.55
C LEU A 85 -9.06 -13.00 -2.14
N MET A 86 -8.73 -13.84 -1.16
CA MET A 86 -7.35 -14.06 -0.71
C MET A 86 -6.45 -14.57 -1.83
N LEU A 87 -6.89 -15.58 -2.58
CA LEU A 87 -6.12 -16.16 -3.69
C LEU A 87 -5.86 -15.13 -4.80
N VAL A 88 -6.87 -14.31 -5.12
CA VAL A 88 -6.73 -13.25 -6.12
C VAL A 88 -5.81 -12.14 -5.65
N LEU A 89 -5.95 -11.67 -4.41
CA LEU A 89 -5.05 -10.67 -3.83
C LEU A 89 -3.61 -11.16 -3.76
N TYR A 90 -3.38 -12.44 -3.43
CA TYR A 90 -2.06 -13.04 -3.49
C TYR A 90 -1.49 -13.00 -4.92
N GLY A 91 -2.28 -13.40 -5.92
CA GLY A 91 -1.88 -13.30 -7.33
C GLY A 91 -1.54 -11.88 -7.76
N VAL A 92 -2.34 -10.89 -7.33
CA VAL A 92 -2.08 -9.46 -7.57
C VAL A 92 -0.76 -9.02 -6.93
N LEU A 93 -0.49 -9.41 -5.67
CA LEU A 93 0.78 -9.08 -5.01
C LEU A 93 1.98 -9.70 -5.74
N VAL A 94 1.86 -10.94 -6.23
CA VAL A 94 2.91 -11.59 -7.02
C VAL A 94 3.15 -10.85 -8.34
N ILE A 95 2.09 -10.44 -9.04
CA ILE A 95 2.20 -9.67 -10.29
C ILE A 95 2.83 -8.31 -10.04
N ILE A 96 2.43 -7.61 -8.97
CA ILE A 96 3.03 -6.33 -8.57
C ILE A 96 4.51 -6.51 -8.22
N ALA A 97 4.85 -7.53 -7.43
CA ALA A 97 6.23 -7.84 -7.07
C ALA A 97 7.10 -8.04 -8.32
N TRP A 98 6.62 -8.89 -9.24
CA TRP A 98 7.28 -9.15 -10.51
C TRP A 98 7.42 -7.88 -11.36
N GLY A 99 6.35 -7.09 -11.51
CA GLY A 99 6.39 -5.84 -12.26
C GLY A 99 7.39 -4.83 -11.67
N LEU A 100 7.44 -4.71 -10.34
CA LEU A 100 8.37 -3.80 -9.67
C LEU A 100 9.82 -4.24 -9.80
N THR A 101 10.11 -5.55 -9.92
CA THR A 101 11.49 -6.01 -10.18
C THR A 101 12.00 -5.62 -11.58
N HIS A 102 11.12 -5.21 -12.50
CA HIS A 102 11.48 -4.66 -13.80
C HIS A 102 11.54 -3.13 -13.82
N LEU A 103 11.16 -2.47 -12.72
CA LEU A 103 11.14 -1.00 -12.60
C LEU A 103 12.17 -0.48 -11.60
N PHE A 104 12.36 -1.20 -10.50
CA PHE A 104 13.15 -0.79 -9.35
C PHE A 104 14.14 -1.86 -8.92
N THR A 105 15.00 -1.51 -7.96
CA THR A 105 15.85 -2.50 -7.28
C THR A 105 15.01 -3.59 -6.61
N GLY A 106 15.54 -4.82 -6.50
CA GLY A 106 14.83 -5.92 -5.83
C GLY A 106 14.44 -5.60 -4.38
N ARG A 107 15.27 -4.86 -3.64
CA ARG A 107 14.95 -4.39 -2.27
C ARG A 107 13.79 -3.39 -2.25
N ALA A 108 13.74 -2.48 -3.22
CA ALA A 108 12.63 -1.54 -3.35
C ALA A 108 11.34 -2.28 -3.68
N ALA A 109 11.37 -3.32 -4.53
CA ALA A 109 10.18 -4.11 -4.85
C ALA A 109 9.53 -4.70 -3.58
N PHE A 110 10.30 -5.35 -2.70
CA PHE A 110 9.78 -5.88 -1.43
C PHE A 110 9.25 -4.78 -0.49
N LEU A 111 9.95 -3.65 -0.41
CA LEU A 111 9.51 -2.50 0.38
C LEU A 111 8.13 -2.01 -0.07
N HIS A 112 7.88 -1.92 -1.37
CA HIS A 112 6.59 -1.48 -1.91
C HIS A 112 5.46 -2.45 -1.59
N LEU A 113 5.70 -3.76 -1.59
CA LEU A 113 4.69 -4.75 -1.18
C LEU A 113 4.26 -4.52 0.27
N GLY A 114 5.22 -4.26 1.16
CA GLY A 114 4.96 -3.88 2.55
C GLY A 114 4.19 -2.56 2.63
N ALA A 115 4.61 -1.54 1.88
CA ALA A 115 3.99 -0.23 1.87
C ALA A 115 2.53 -0.27 1.35
N ILE A 116 2.25 -1.05 0.31
CA ILE A 116 0.88 -1.28 -0.20
C ILE A 116 0.02 -1.93 0.88
N THR A 117 0.53 -2.99 1.52
CA THR A 117 -0.21 -3.71 2.57
C THR A 117 -0.52 -2.79 3.76
N ALA A 118 0.47 -2.01 4.22
CA ALA A 118 0.29 -1.03 5.29
C ALA A 118 -0.74 0.05 4.89
N THR A 119 -0.69 0.53 3.64
CA THR A 119 -1.63 1.52 3.12
C THR A 119 -3.05 0.98 3.08
N ILE A 120 -3.25 -0.26 2.63
CA ILE A 120 -4.57 -0.92 2.63
C ILE A 120 -5.14 -0.98 4.04
N MET A 121 -4.33 -1.40 5.03
CA MET A 121 -4.77 -1.49 6.42
C MET A 121 -5.20 -0.12 6.98
N SER A 122 -4.34 0.90 6.86
CA SER A 122 -4.64 2.23 7.41
C SER A 122 -5.76 2.94 6.66
N ALA A 123 -5.88 2.77 5.35
CA ALA A 123 -6.97 3.32 4.57
C ALA A 123 -8.32 2.68 4.92
N ASN A 124 -8.36 1.38 5.22
CA ASN A 124 -9.59 0.73 5.69
C ASN A 124 -10.05 1.29 7.04
N VAL A 125 -9.13 1.59 7.95
CA VAL A 125 -9.46 2.27 9.21
C VAL A 125 -10.12 3.63 8.93
N PHE A 126 -9.53 4.42 8.03
CA PHE A 126 -10.00 5.77 7.71
C PHE A 126 -11.34 5.79 6.95
N MET A 127 -11.51 4.90 5.95
CA MET A 127 -12.61 4.98 4.99
C MET A 127 -13.79 4.04 5.30
N VAL A 128 -13.58 2.99 6.10
CA VAL A 128 -14.58 1.93 6.31
C VAL A 128 -14.95 1.78 7.78
N ILE A 129 -13.98 1.84 8.69
CA ILE A 129 -14.20 1.57 10.12
C ILE A 129 -14.70 2.82 10.86
N ILE A 130 -14.13 3.99 10.56
CA ILE A 130 -14.51 5.23 11.23
C ILE A 130 -15.84 5.75 10.64
N PRO A 131 -16.83 6.10 11.47
CA PRO A 131 -18.02 6.80 11.01
C PRO A 131 -17.68 8.20 10.47
N ASN A 132 -18.23 8.54 9.31
CA ASN A 132 -18.00 9.80 8.60
C ASN A 132 -19.09 10.85 8.89
#